data_AF-A0A946TGX8-F1
#
_entry.id   AF-A0A946TGX8-F1
#
_cell.length_a   1.000
_cell.length_b   1.000
_cell.length_c   1.000
_cell.angle_alpha   90.00
_cell.angle_beta   90.00
_cell.angle_gamma   90.00
#
_symmetry.space_group_name_H-M   'P 1'
#
loop_
_entity.id
_entity.type
_entity.pdbx_description
1 polymer ?
#
loop_
_entity_poly.entity_id
_entity_poly.type
_entity_poly.pdbx_seq_one_letter_code
_entity_poly.pdbx_strand_id
1 'polypeptide(L)'
;MTKYNQVGKGAAFIREKTSDKQPDFGGSVTIMDKEFLVSLWKSRTKKGDPYLSIQFSERIEDEAEADTSGPWDSGKDLDKE
;
A
#
# COMPACT_ATOMS: atom_id res chain seq x y z
N MET A 1 1.02 36.27 3.25
CA MET A 1 1.10 35.17 2.27
C MET A 1 1.81 34.01 2.93
N THR A 2 1.11 32.92 3.23
CA THR A 2 1.69 31.74 3.87
C THR A 2 2.59 31.03 2.86
N LYS A 3 3.90 30.98 3.11
CA LYS A 3 4.84 30.19 2.32
C LYS A 3 4.74 28.74 2.78
N TYR A 4 4.22 27.88 1.92
CA TYR A 4 4.18 26.44 2.18
C TYR A 4 5.50 25.84 1.71
N ASN A 5 6.24 25.20 2.62
CA ASN A 5 7.39 24.39 2.22
C ASN A 5 6.88 23.12 1.55
N GLN A 6 7.31 22.89 0.32
CA GLN A 6 6.96 21.69 -0.42
C GLN A 6 7.81 20.52 0.11
N VAL A 7 7.27 19.79 1.09
CA VAL A 7 7.96 18.68 1.77
C VAL A 7 7.87 17.35 1.00
N GLY A 8 6.98 17.26 0.01
CA GLY A 8 6.80 16.06 -0.81
C GLY A 8 5.72 16.20 -1.87
N LYS A 9 5.65 15.23 -2.79
CA LYS A 9 4.62 15.11 -3.83
C LYS A 9 4.21 13.66 -3.97
N GLY A 10 2.93 13.42 -4.22
CA GLY A 10 2.38 12.07 -4.42
C GLY A 10 1.08 12.11 -5.17
N ALA A 11 0.62 10.93 -5.57
CA ALA A 11 -0.65 10.74 -6.24
C ALA A 11 -1.42 9.60 -5.56
N ALA A 12 -2.73 9.79 -5.40
CA ALA A 12 -3.63 8.74 -4.95
C ALA A 12 -4.67 8.50 -6.04
N PHE A 13 -4.82 7.25 -6.45
CA PHE A 13 -5.77 6.84 -7.47
C PHE A 13 -6.99 6.21 -6.81
N ILE A 14 -8.17 6.47 -7.39
CA ILE A 14 -9.41 5.79 -7.02
C ILE A 14 -9.28 4.32 -7.39
N ARG A 15 -9.63 3.44 -6.46
CA ARG A 15 -9.66 2.00 -6.66
C ARG A 15 -11.11 1.53 -6.54
N GLU A 16 -11.49 0.52 -7.29
CA GLU A 16 -12.74 -0.18 -6.99
C GLU A 16 -12.58 -0.98 -5.70
N LYS A 17 -13.45 -0.72 -4.73
CA LYS A 17 -13.47 -1.44 -3.47
C LYS A 17 -14.09 -2.81 -3.68
N THR A 18 -13.33 -3.86 -3.38
CA THR A 18 -13.85 -5.24 -3.33
C THR A 18 -14.13 -5.69 -1.89
N SER A 19 -13.64 -4.95 -0.88
CA SER A 19 -13.84 -5.24 0.54
C SER A 19 -13.89 -3.97 1.38
N ASP A 20 -14.64 -3.99 2.48
CA ASP A 20 -14.73 -2.87 3.44
C ASP A 20 -13.40 -2.52 4.10
N LYS A 21 -12.48 -3.50 4.22
CA LYS A 21 -11.15 -3.29 4.78
C LYS A 21 -10.18 -2.60 3.81
N GLN A 22 -10.50 -2.60 2.52
CA GLN A 22 -9.63 -2.03 1.50
C GLN A 22 -9.74 -0.49 1.48
N PRO A 23 -8.64 0.24 1.27
CA PRO A 23 -8.69 1.69 1.06
C PRO A 23 -9.45 2.05 -0.22
N ASP A 24 -10.23 3.13 -0.15
CA ASP A 24 -10.94 3.72 -1.31
C ASP A 24 -9.97 4.32 -2.33
N PHE A 25 -8.86 4.86 -1.84
CA PHE A 25 -7.83 5.43 -2.68
C PHE A 25 -6.46 4.99 -2.21
N GLY A 26 -5.50 5.01 -3.12
CA GLY A 26 -4.13 5.14 -2.69
C GLY A 26 -3.14 5.14 -3.82
N GLY A 27 -1.87 5.22 -3.45
CA GLY A 27 -0.75 5.35 -4.37
C GLY A 27 0.53 5.58 -3.58
N SER A 28 1.50 6.25 -4.17
CA SER A 28 2.75 6.60 -3.51
C SER A 28 2.93 8.11 -3.39
N VAL A 29 3.68 8.50 -2.36
CA VAL A 29 4.09 9.87 -2.08
C VAL A 29 5.57 9.87 -1.73
N THR A 30 6.33 10.73 -2.40
CA THR A 30 7.73 10.97 -2.09
C THR A 30 7.81 12.15 -1.13
N ILE A 31 8.30 11.93 0.08
CA ILE A 31 8.48 12.95 1.13
C ILE A 31 9.94 12.91 1.56
N MET A 32 10.66 14.04 1.46
CA MET A 32 12.09 14.15 1.84
C MET A 32 12.95 12.98 1.29
N ASP A 33 12.85 12.73 -0.01
CA ASP A 33 13.59 11.67 -0.73
C ASP A 33 13.30 10.22 -0.28
N LYS A 34 12.23 10.00 0.48
CA LYS A 34 11.73 8.67 0.84
C LYS A 34 10.37 8.41 0.20
N GLU A 35 10.19 7.20 -0.32
CA GLU A 35 8.91 6.75 -0.87
C GLU A 35 8.02 6.16 0.24
N PHE A 36 6.83 6.72 0.37
CA PHE A 36 5.79 6.20 1.23
C PHE A 36 4.60 5.77 0.38
N LEU A 37 3.95 4.69 0.78
CA LEU A 37 2.64 4.31 0.28
C LEU A 37 1.58 5.05 1.08
N VAL A 38 0.63 5.66 0.37
CA VAL A 38 -0.52 6.34 0.97
C VAL A 38 -1.78 5.52 0.70
N SER A 39 -2.54 5.28 1.76
CA SER A 39 -3.86 4.66 1.72
C SER A 39 -4.89 5.61 2.31
N LEU A 40 -6.01 5.81 1.60
CA LEU A 40 -7.09 6.68 2.05
C LEU A 40 -8.42 5.94 2.10
N TRP A 41 -9.19 6.19 3.16
CA TRP A 41 -10.55 5.71 3.33
C TRP A 41 -11.52 6.87 3.46
N LYS A 42 -12.66 6.80 2.78
CA LYS A 42 -13.79 7.71 3.00
C LYS A 42 -14.50 7.30 4.28
N SER A 43 -14.53 8.20 5.25
CA SER A 43 -15.19 8.00 6.53
C SER A 43 -16.08 9.20 6.88
N ARG A 44 -16.85 9.09 7.97
CA ARG A 44 -17.78 10.13 8.42
C ARG A 44 -17.56 10.42 9.89
N THR A 45 -17.52 11.70 10.26
CA THR A 45 -17.40 12.10 11.66
C THR A 45 -18.66 11.70 12.43
N LYS A 46 -18.59 11.72 13.77
CA LYS A 46 -19.78 11.49 14.61
C LYS A 46 -20.93 12.48 14.33
N LYS A 47 -20.61 13.64 13.74
CA LYS A 47 -21.59 14.67 13.33
C LYS A 47 -22.10 14.48 11.89
N GLY A 48 -21.56 13.51 11.14
CA GLY A 48 -21.98 13.16 9.78
C GLY A 48 -21.11 13.74 8.66
N ASP A 49 -20.16 14.63 8.99
CA ASP A 49 -19.30 15.28 8.00
C ASP A 49 -18.34 14.27 7.35
N PRO A 50 -18.21 14.27 6.01
CA PRO A 50 -17.27 13.38 5.33
C PRO A 50 -15.83 13.80 5.63
N TYR A 51 -14.98 12.84 5.97
CA TYR A 51 -13.54 13.04 6.08
C TYR A 51 -12.78 11.89 5.43
N LEU A 52 -11.52 12.13 5.10
CA LEU A 52 -10.62 11.12 4.57
C LEU A 52 -9.67 10.69 5.68
N SER A 53 -9.73 9.41 6.06
CA SER A 53 -8.68 8.80 6.87
C SER A 53 -7.49 8.54 5.97
N ILE A 54 -6.30 8.97 6.38
CA ILE A 54 -5.05 8.83 5.61
C ILE A 54 -4.07 8.02 6.45
N GLN A 55 -3.47 7.01 5.85
CA GLN A 55 -2.38 6.23 6.44
C GLN A 55 -1.17 6.27 5.50
N PHE A 56 -0.01 6.54 6.07
CA PHE A 56 1.29 6.41 5.40
C PHE A 56 1.95 5.12 5.88
N SER A 57 2.46 4.34 4.94
CA SER A 57 3.29 3.17 5.21
C SER A 57 4.60 3.35 4.47
N GLU A 58 5.72 3.08 5.13
CA GLU A 58 7.02 3.05 4.46
C GLU A 58 7.04 1.88 3.48
N ARG A 59 7.50 2.13 2.26
CA ARG A 59 7.83 1.03 1.34
C ARG A 59 9.15 0.45 1.82
N ILE A 60 9.07 -0.57 2.67
CA ILE A 60 10.22 -1.43 2.94
C ILE A 60 10.35 -2.26 1.67
N GLU A 61 11.36 -1.98 0.85
CA GLU A 61 11.81 -2.96 -0.13
C GLU A 61 12.40 -4.11 0.67
N ASP A 62 11.57 -5.11 0.97
CA ASP A 62 12.08 -6.38 1.43
C ASP A 62 12.96 -6.93 0.29
N GLU A 63 14.28 -6.81 0.42
CA GLU A 63 15.25 -7.71 -0.23
C GLU A 63 15.13 -9.14 0.35
N ALA A 64 13.90 -9.63 0.46
CA ALA A 64 13.63 -11.02 0.71
C ALA A 64 12.77 -11.48 -0.46
N GLU A 65 13.46 -12.02 -1.47
CA GLU A 65 12.92 -13.14 -2.22
C GLU A 65 12.16 -14.02 -1.23
N ALA A 66 10.83 -13.91 -1.24
CA ALA A 66 10.00 -14.95 -0.66
C ALA A 66 10.28 -16.14 -1.57
N ASP A 67 11.25 -16.96 -1.15
CA ASP A 67 11.46 -18.28 -1.66
C ASP A 67 10.14 -19.04 -1.47
N THR A 68 9.29 -18.98 -2.49
CA THR A 68 8.04 -19.72 -2.54
C THR A 68 8.29 -21.18 -2.91
N SER A 69 9.55 -21.67 -2.85
CA SER A 69 9.83 -23.10 -2.85
C SER A 69 9.38 -23.70 -1.52
N GLY A 70 8.05 -23.82 -1.40
CA GLY A 70 7.47 -24.70 -0.40
C GLY A 70 7.94 -26.14 -0.66
N PRO A 71 8.01 -26.99 0.38
CA PRO A 71 8.49 -28.38 0.31
C PRO A 71 7.59 -29.34 -0.50
N TRP A 72 6.70 -28.79 -1.34
CA TRP A 72 5.73 -29.52 -2.17
C TRP A 72 6.20 -29.68 -3.62
N ASP A 73 7.23 -28.95 -4.05
CA ASP A 73 7.73 -29.00 -5.45
C ASP A 73 8.80 -30.09 -5.68
N SER A 74 9.33 -30.70 -4.62
CA SER A 74 10.26 -31.83 -4.71
C SER A 74 9.51 -33.16 -4.62
N GLY A 75 8.91 -33.62 -5.71
CA GLY A 75 8.21 -34.91 -5.68
C GLY A 75 7.64 -35.47 -6.98
N LYS A 76 7.95 -34.89 -8.14
CA LYS A 76 7.76 -35.59 -9.41
C LYS A 76 9.09 -35.59 -10.12
N ASP A 77 9.82 -36.68 -9.96
CA ASP A 77 10.41 -37.44 -11.04
C ASP A 77 11.47 -38.40 -10.47
N LEU A 78 11.49 -39.60 -11.05
CA LEU A 78 12.55 -40.62 -10.96
C LEU A 78 12.47 -41.59 -9.76
N ASP A 79 11.62 -42.61 -9.91
CA ASP A 79 12.14 -43.98 -9.81
C ASP A 79 11.52 -44.83 -10.93
N LYS A 80 12.35 -45.05 -11.95
CA LYS A 80 12.11 -45.96 -13.06
C LYS A 80 13.30 -46.92 -13.02
N GLU A 81 13.16 -48.02 -12.28
CA GLU A 81 13.96 -49.22 -12.48
C GLU A 81 13.16 -50.47 -12.11
#